data_AF-A0A0C6FG96-F1
#
_entry.id   AF-A0A0C6FG96-F1
#
_cell.length_a   1.000
_cell.length_b   1.000
_cell.length_c   1.000
_cell.angle_alpha   90.00
_cell.angle_beta   90.00
_cell.angle_gamma   90.00
#
_symmetry.space_group_name_H-M   'P 1'
#
loop_
_entity.id
_entity.type
_entity.pdbx_description
1 polymer ?
#
loop_
_entity_poly.entity_id
_entity_poly.type
_entity_poly.pdbx_seq_one_letter_code
_entity_poly.pdbx_strand_id
1 'polypeptide(L)'
;MQQRVKQLARASPTLARLQAFILGEALETALLAAVSEGRPPVGAISGHLIDQFGLDTFKSPQTKQFVGVAVAAKLETLGYVATGKRIRITNDPIFTTGGLFREVAASPKSSSHELLARFVAALTEDEALIVTELLERRRDLAELSRNPDD
;
A
#
# COMPACT_ATOMS: atom_id res chain seq x y z
N MET A 1 -2.38 -2.15 4.39
CA MET A 1 -3.61 -2.87 4.80
C MET A 1 -3.49 -4.39 4.99
N GLN A 2 -2.33 -5.00 4.72
CA GLN A 2 -2.19 -6.47 4.72
C GLN A 2 -2.49 -7.19 6.05
N GLN A 3 -2.13 -6.60 7.20
CA GLN A 3 -2.41 -7.23 8.51
C GLN A 3 -3.92 -7.39 8.76
N ARG A 4 -4.72 -6.39 8.35
CA ARG A 4 -6.19 -6.42 8.48
C ARG A 4 -6.82 -7.51 7.60
N VAL A 5 -6.32 -7.70 6.38
CA VAL A 5 -6.77 -8.78 5.49
C VAL A 5 -6.47 -10.15 6.10
N LYS A 6 -5.23 -10.36 6.59
CA LYS A 6 -4.82 -11.61 7.26
C LYS A 6 -5.68 -11.92 8.49
N GLN A 7 -6.04 -10.92 9.28
CA GLN A 7 -6.91 -11.11 10.45
C GLN A 7 -8.33 -11.50 10.06
N LEU A 8 -8.93 -10.81 9.08
CA LEU A 8 -10.28 -11.11 8.60
C LEU A 8 -10.39 -12.49 7.92
N ALA A 9 -9.35 -12.89 7.18
CA ALA A 9 -9.30 -14.19 6.53
C ALA A 9 -9.28 -15.38 7.51
N ARG A 10 -8.68 -15.22 8.70
CA ARG A 10 -8.67 -16.28 9.72
C ARG A 10 -10.06 -16.63 10.25
N ALA A 11 -11.02 -15.71 10.14
CA ALA A 11 -12.38 -15.92 10.63
C ALA A 11 -13.27 -16.72 9.67
N SER A 12 -12.85 -16.97 8.43
CA SER A 12 -13.67 -17.69 7.45
C SER A 12 -12.81 -18.41 6.39
N PRO A 13 -12.99 -19.73 6.18
CA PRO A 13 -12.31 -20.47 5.12
C PRO A 13 -12.49 -19.86 3.73
N THR A 14 -13.67 -19.32 3.44
CA THR A 14 -13.97 -18.66 2.16
C THR A 14 -13.15 -17.39 1.98
N LEU A 15 -13.03 -16.56 3.02
CA LEU A 15 -12.22 -15.34 2.96
C LEU A 15 -10.72 -15.65 2.84
N ALA A 16 -10.24 -16.71 3.48
CA ALA A 16 -8.87 -17.19 3.30
C ALA A 16 -8.58 -17.60 1.85
N ARG A 17 -9.50 -18.34 1.21
CA ARG A 17 -9.37 -18.70 -0.21
C ARG A 17 -9.41 -17.47 -1.13
N LEU A 18 -10.32 -16.53 -0.87
CA LEU A 18 -10.38 -15.27 -1.61
C LEU A 18 -9.09 -14.46 -1.46
N GLN A 19 -8.53 -14.39 -0.25
CA GLN A 19 -7.25 -13.72 -0.03
C GLN A 19 -6.14 -14.36 -0.85
N ALA A 20 -5.99 -15.69 -0.78
CA ALA A 20 -4.94 -16.41 -1.50
C ALA A 20 -5.05 -16.18 -3.01
N PHE A 21 -6.28 -16.21 -3.55
CA PHE A 21 -6.54 -15.95 -4.96
C PHE A 21 -6.19 -14.52 -5.37
N ILE A 22 -6.63 -13.51 -4.60
CA ILE A 22 -6.41 -12.10 -4.92
C ILE A 22 -4.94 -11.69 -4.76
N LEU A 23 -4.24 -12.23 -3.76
CA LEU A 23 -2.84 -11.90 -3.52
C LEU A 23 -1.87 -12.65 -4.46
N GLY A 24 -2.35 -13.70 -5.14
CA GLY A 24 -1.59 -14.41 -6.16
C GLY A 24 -1.25 -13.56 -7.38
N GLU A 25 -0.50 -14.15 -8.31
CA GLU A 25 -0.05 -13.47 -9.53
C GLU A 25 -1.11 -13.46 -10.64
N ALA A 26 -2.07 -14.40 -10.59
CA ALA A 26 -3.05 -14.60 -11.66
C ALA A 26 -3.91 -13.36 -11.99
N LEU A 27 -4.13 -12.48 -11.01
CA LEU A 27 -4.96 -11.27 -11.21
C LEU A 27 -4.12 -10.01 -11.45
N GLU A 28 -2.80 -10.09 -11.35
CA GLU A 28 -1.93 -8.92 -11.35
C GLU A 28 -2.03 -8.10 -12.64
N THR A 29 -1.93 -8.76 -13.79
CA THR A 29 -2.06 -8.11 -15.10
C THR A 29 -3.40 -7.38 -15.26
N ALA A 30 -4.50 -8.01 -14.86
CA ALA A 30 -5.83 -7.41 -14.94
C ALA A 30 -5.99 -6.20 -14.01
N LEU A 31 -5.45 -6.30 -12.78
CA LEU A 31 -5.46 -5.21 -11.81
C LEU A 31 -4.65 -4.01 -12.33
N LEU A 32 -3.43 -4.24 -12.81
CA LEU A 32 -2.55 -3.18 -13.30
C LEU A 32 -3.11 -2.50 -14.56
N ALA A 33 -3.64 -3.28 -15.50
CA ALA A 33 -4.31 -2.74 -16.68
C ALA A 33 -5.47 -1.82 -16.27
N ALA A 34 -6.33 -2.25 -15.34
CA ALA A 34 -7.44 -1.44 -14.85
C ALA A 34 -6.97 -0.12 -14.23
N VAL A 35 -5.88 -0.15 -13.45
CA VAL A 35 -5.30 1.07 -12.88
C VAL A 35 -4.77 2.00 -13.97
N SER A 36 -4.05 1.48 -14.97
CA SER A 36 -3.52 2.28 -16.08
C SER A 36 -4.61 2.97 -16.90
N GLU A 37 -5.76 2.31 -17.04
CA GLU A 37 -6.93 2.83 -17.75
C GLU A 37 -7.82 3.74 -16.90
N GLY A 38 -7.47 3.98 -15.62
CA GLY A 38 -8.28 4.79 -14.72
C GLY A 38 -9.63 4.16 -14.36
N ARG A 39 -9.72 2.82 -14.39
CA ARG A 39 -10.92 2.04 -14.05
C ARG A 39 -10.80 1.38 -12.67
N PRO A 40 -11.91 1.02 -11.99
CA PRO A 40 -11.84 0.42 -10.67
C PRO A 40 -11.35 -1.03 -10.76
N PRO A 41 -10.26 -1.39 -10.06
CA PRO A 41 -9.65 -2.72 -10.21
C PRO A 41 -10.54 -3.88 -9.77
N VAL A 42 -11.42 -3.66 -8.79
CA VAL A 42 -12.40 -4.67 -8.35
C VAL A 42 -13.34 -5.11 -9.48
N GLY A 43 -13.71 -4.21 -10.39
CA GLY A 43 -14.57 -4.55 -11.52
C GLY A 43 -13.83 -5.34 -12.61
N ALA A 44 -12.53 -5.07 -12.78
CA ALA A 44 -11.70 -5.79 -13.74
C ALA A 44 -11.50 -7.27 -13.38
N ILE A 45 -11.65 -7.63 -12.11
CA ILE A 45 -11.49 -9.00 -11.64
C ILE A 45 -12.82 -9.72 -11.34
N SER A 46 -13.97 -9.05 -11.52
CA SER A 46 -15.29 -9.63 -11.20
C SER A 46 -15.57 -10.94 -11.91
N GLY A 47 -15.21 -11.07 -13.20
CA GLY A 47 -15.36 -12.32 -13.95
C GLY A 47 -14.56 -13.46 -13.32
N HIS A 48 -13.27 -13.24 -13.07
CA HIS A 48 -12.40 -14.23 -12.41
C HIS A 48 -12.90 -14.64 -11.02
N LEU A 49 -13.49 -13.70 -10.28
CA LEU A 49 -14.09 -13.98 -8.97
C LEU A 49 -15.34 -14.87 -9.08
N ILE A 50 -16.19 -14.64 -10.09
CA ILE A 50 -17.37 -15.45 -10.35
C ILE A 50 -16.97 -16.85 -10.81
N ASP A 51 -16.02 -16.96 -11.73
CA ASP A 51 -15.58 -18.25 -12.27
C ASP A 51 -15.02 -19.15 -11.16
N GLN A 52 -14.29 -18.56 -10.20
CA GLN A 52 -13.62 -19.31 -9.14
C GLN A 52 -14.49 -19.58 -7.91
N PHE A 53 -15.42 -18.69 -7.57
CA PHE A 53 -16.16 -18.74 -6.30
C PHE A 53 -17.69 -18.72 -6.44
N GLY A 54 -18.20 -18.53 -7.66
CA GLY A 54 -19.62 -18.35 -7.94
C GLY A 54 -20.16 -16.99 -7.49
N LEU A 55 -21.19 -16.51 -8.18
CA LEU A 55 -21.82 -15.21 -7.91
C LEU A 55 -22.43 -15.13 -6.49
N ASP A 56 -22.96 -16.24 -5.99
CA ASP A 56 -23.64 -16.31 -4.69
C ASP A 56 -22.73 -15.94 -3.51
N THR A 57 -21.42 -16.25 -3.61
CA THR A 57 -20.41 -15.88 -2.60
C THR A 57 -20.40 -14.38 -2.32
N PHE A 58 -20.71 -13.58 -3.34
CA PHE A 58 -20.68 -12.14 -3.27
C PHE A 58 -22.02 -11.50 -2.95
N LYS A 59 -23.07 -12.27 -2.61
CA LYS A 59 -24.33 -11.67 -2.12
C LYS A 59 -24.14 -10.90 -0.81
N SER A 60 -23.22 -11.34 0.04
CA SER A 60 -22.91 -10.65 1.31
C SER A 60 -22.09 -9.37 1.08
N PRO A 61 -22.51 -8.23 1.67
CA PRO A 61 -21.71 -7.00 1.68
C PRO A 61 -20.34 -7.18 2.32
N GLN A 62 -20.20 -8.05 3.33
CA GLN A 62 -18.92 -8.26 4.02
C GLN A 62 -17.89 -8.88 3.08
N THR A 63 -18.32 -9.84 2.25
CA THR A 63 -17.45 -10.47 1.24
C THR A 63 -17.01 -9.47 0.19
N LYS A 64 -17.93 -8.63 -0.32
CA LYS A 64 -17.60 -7.55 -1.28
C LYS A 64 -16.59 -6.57 -0.69
N GLN A 65 -16.80 -6.15 0.56
CA GLN A 65 -15.88 -5.26 1.27
C GLN A 65 -14.51 -5.90 1.44
N PHE A 66 -14.47 -7.18 1.81
CA PHE A 66 -13.23 -7.92 1.94
C PHE A 66 -12.43 -7.95 0.64
N VAL A 67 -13.08 -8.22 -0.49
CA VAL A 67 -12.42 -8.16 -1.82
C VAL A 67 -11.82 -6.78 -2.05
N GLY A 68 -12.56 -5.71 -1.78
CA GLY A 68 -12.04 -4.35 -1.92
C GLY A 68 -10.79 -4.09 -1.07
N VAL A 69 -10.77 -4.56 0.18
CA VAL A 69 -9.59 -4.43 1.05
C VAL A 69 -8.42 -5.29 0.56
N ALA A 70 -8.69 -6.52 0.11
CA ALA A 70 -7.67 -7.43 -0.40
C ALA A 70 -7.02 -6.90 -1.70
N VAL A 71 -7.83 -6.40 -2.63
CA VAL A 71 -7.36 -5.77 -3.87
C VAL A 71 -6.51 -4.54 -3.57
N ALA A 72 -6.97 -3.68 -2.68
CA ALA A 72 -6.20 -2.52 -2.27
C ALA A 72 -4.87 -2.91 -1.61
N ALA A 73 -4.85 -3.97 -0.79
CA ALA A 73 -3.63 -4.48 -0.19
C ALA A 73 -2.64 -5.08 -1.22
N LYS A 74 -3.14 -5.72 -2.30
CA LYS A 74 -2.31 -6.19 -3.43
C LYS A 74 -1.73 -5.00 -4.20
N LEU A 75 -2.55 -4.00 -4.52
CA LEU A 75 -2.09 -2.81 -5.24
C LEU A 75 -1.07 -2.01 -4.43
N GLU A 76 -1.25 -1.90 -3.11
CA GLU A 76 -0.25 -1.32 -2.21
C GLU A 76 1.11 -2.03 -2.33
N THR A 77 1.13 -3.37 -2.38
CA THR A 77 2.39 -4.11 -2.57
C THR A 77 3.03 -3.92 -3.93
N LEU A 78 2.23 -3.55 -4.93
CA LEU A 78 2.70 -3.27 -6.28
C LEU A 78 3.09 -1.79 -6.46
N GLY A 79 3.07 -0.98 -5.40
CA GLY A 79 3.47 0.43 -5.46
C GLY A 79 2.34 1.39 -5.88
N TYR A 80 1.08 0.98 -5.74
CA TYR A 80 -0.08 1.82 -6.07
C TYR A 80 -0.83 2.26 -4.81
N VAL A 81 -1.42 3.45 -4.87
CA VAL A 81 -2.23 4.01 -3.76
C VAL A 81 -3.61 4.41 -4.24
N ALA A 82 -4.60 4.23 -3.37
CA ALA A 82 -5.96 4.68 -3.64
C ALA A 82 -6.01 6.21 -3.72
N THR A 83 -6.74 6.73 -4.69
CA THR A 83 -6.91 8.18 -4.91
C THR A 83 -7.97 8.81 -3.99
N GLY A 84 -8.69 8.00 -3.21
CA GLY A 84 -9.87 8.43 -2.45
C GLY A 84 -11.13 8.60 -3.30
N LYS A 85 -11.01 8.65 -4.64
CA LYS A 85 -12.16 8.75 -5.55
C LYS A 85 -12.81 7.38 -5.73
N ARG A 86 -14.14 7.36 -5.72
CA ARG A 86 -14.97 6.21 -6.11
C ARG A 86 -15.80 6.56 -7.32
N ILE A 87 -15.89 5.63 -8.25
CA ILE A 87 -16.74 5.77 -9.43
C ILE A 87 -17.70 4.59 -9.54
N ARG A 88 -18.82 4.82 -10.22
CA ARG A 88 -19.81 3.78 -10.52
C ARG A 88 -19.21 2.83 -11.56
N ILE A 89 -19.44 1.53 -11.36
CA ILE A 89 -19.08 0.50 -12.33
C ILE A 89 -20.37 0.09 -13.04
N THR A 90 -20.41 0.28 -14.35
CA THR A 90 -21.58 -0.04 -15.16
C THR A 90 -21.56 -1.52 -15.54
N ASN A 91 -22.71 -2.19 -15.43
CA ASN A 91 -22.91 -3.59 -15.82
C ASN A 91 -22.03 -4.63 -15.09
N ASP A 92 -21.52 -4.30 -13.90
CA ASP A 92 -20.76 -5.25 -13.10
C ASP A 92 -21.70 -6.10 -12.21
N PRO A 93 -21.57 -7.43 -12.22
CA PRO A 93 -22.46 -8.34 -11.48
C PRO A 93 -22.24 -8.35 -9.96
N ILE A 94 -21.08 -7.89 -9.48
CA ILE A 94 -20.70 -7.91 -8.06
C ILE A 94 -20.72 -6.50 -7.46
N PHE A 95 -20.06 -5.54 -8.11
CA PHE A 95 -19.72 -4.24 -7.56
C PHE A 95 -20.45 -3.11 -8.28
N THR A 96 -21.23 -2.32 -7.55
CA THR A 96 -21.87 -1.12 -8.11
C THR A 96 -20.90 0.07 -8.19
N THR A 97 -19.88 0.08 -7.34
CA THR A 97 -18.88 1.15 -7.25
C THR A 97 -17.51 0.56 -6.92
N GLY A 98 -16.45 1.27 -7.30
CA GLY A 98 -15.08 0.90 -6.93
C GLY A 98 -14.17 2.11 -6.83
N GLY A 99 -13.06 1.92 -6.11
CA GLY A 99 -12.04 2.95 -5.92
C GLY A 99 -11.06 3.02 -7.09
N LEU A 100 -10.56 4.22 -7.38
CA LEU A 100 -9.48 4.43 -8.32
C LEU A 100 -8.12 4.46 -7.61
N PHE A 101 -7.10 3.98 -8.31
CA PHE A 101 -5.72 3.93 -7.82
C PHE A 101 -4.81 4.69 -8.78
N ARG A 102 -3.66 5.09 -8.27
CA ARG A 102 -2.58 5.66 -9.07
C ARG A 102 -1.26 5.06 -8.62
N GLU A 103 -0.31 5.04 -9.53
CA GLU A 103 1.06 4.70 -9.17
C GLU A 103 1.56 5.72 -8.16
N VAL A 104 2.24 5.24 -7.12
CA VAL A 104 3.06 6.10 -6.29
C VAL A 104 4.21 6.51 -7.21
N ALA A 105 4.14 7.73 -7.76
CA ALA A 105 5.32 8.35 -8.35
C ALA A 105 6.48 8.06 -7.42
N ALA A 106 7.59 7.52 -7.93
CA ALA A 106 8.76 7.15 -7.16
C ALA A 106 9.31 8.40 -6.44
N SER A 107 8.64 8.83 -5.38
CA SER A 107 9.22 9.63 -4.34
C SER A 107 10.26 8.68 -3.77
N PRO A 108 11.55 9.06 -3.79
CA PRO A 108 12.66 8.17 -3.50
C PRO A 108 12.46 7.58 -2.10
N LYS A 109 11.83 6.40 -2.04
CA LYS A 109 11.54 5.58 -0.86
C LYS A 109 11.78 6.26 0.48
N SER A 110 11.10 7.36 0.87
CA SER A 110 11.38 8.06 2.14
C SER A 110 12.85 7.90 2.54
N SER A 111 13.77 8.31 1.64
CA SER A 111 15.19 7.98 1.82
C SER A 111 15.54 8.39 3.25
N SER A 112 16.40 7.66 3.97
CA SER A 112 16.71 8.03 5.36
C SER A 112 17.02 9.52 5.51
N HIS A 113 17.54 10.13 4.45
CA HIS A 113 17.65 11.58 4.22
C HIS A 113 16.35 12.40 4.33
N GLU A 114 15.24 12.00 3.71
CA GLU A 114 13.96 12.71 3.78
C GLU A 114 13.33 12.63 5.17
N LEU A 115 13.45 11.47 5.83
CA LEU A 115 13.01 11.31 7.22
C LEU A 115 13.87 12.16 8.17
N LEU A 116 15.18 12.16 7.99
CA LEU A 116 16.11 13.03 8.72
C LEU A 116 15.82 14.51 8.46
N ALA A 117 15.55 14.90 7.21
CA ALA A 117 15.18 16.27 6.86
C ALA A 117 13.91 16.71 7.58
N ARG A 118 12.91 15.82 7.73
CA ARG A 118 11.69 16.10 8.49
C ARG A 118 11.95 16.21 10.00
N PHE A 119 12.86 15.40 10.54
CA PHE A 119 13.26 15.54 11.95
C PHE A 119 13.98 16.87 12.19
N VAL A 120 14.90 17.27 11.32
CA VAL A 120 15.60 18.56 11.41
C VAL A 120 14.62 19.73 11.25
N ALA A 121 13.67 19.64 10.32
CA ALA A 121 12.67 20.68 10.10
C ALA A 121 11.64 20.83 11.25
N ALA A 122 11.53 19.82 12.12
CA ALA A 122 10.63 19.85 13.27
C ALA A 122 11.28 20.42 14.55
N LEU A 123 12.58 20.71 14.52
CA LEU A 123 13.30 21.28 15.66
C LEU A 123 12.94 22.76 15.82
N THR A 124 12.89 23.19 17.07
CA THR A 124 12.98 24.60 17.42
C THR A 124 14.39 25.13 17.18
N GLU A 125 14.55 26.44 17.15
CA GLU A 125 15.86 27.09 16.90
C GLU A 125 16.91 26.67 17.95
N ASP A 126 16.51 26.61 19.23
CA ASP A 126 17.37 26.16 20.32
C ASP A 126 17.77 24.68 20.17
N GLU A 127 16.83 23.81 19.79
CA GLU A 127 17.12 22.38 19.55
C GLU A 127 18.03 22.18 18.33
N ALA A 128 17.90 22.99 17.29
CA ALA A 128 18.76 22.95 16.12
C ALA A 128 20.22 23.34 16.46
N LEU A 129 20.42 24.32 17.35
CA LEU A 129 21.74 24.69 17.85
C LEU A 129 22.39 23.54 18.64
N ILE A 130 21.63 22.88 19.53
CA ILE A 130 22.11 21.71 20.28
C ILE A 130 22.50 20.56 19.34
N VAL A 131 21.69 20.28 18.32
CA VAL A 131 21.99 19.24 17.33
C VAL A 131 23.26 19.57 16.56
N THR A 132 23.49 20.85 16.23
CA THR A 132 24.73 21.28 15.55
C THR A 132 25.96 21.01 16.42
N GLU A 133 25.94 21.38 17.69
CA GLU A 133 27.03 21.11 18.64
C GLU A 133 27.32 19.60 18.79
N LEU A 134 26.27 18.78 18.84
CA LEU A 134 26.41 17.32 18.93
C LEU A 134 27.00 16.71 17.64
N LEU A 135 26.65 17.24 16.48
CA LEU A 135 27.19 16.79 15.19
C LEU A 135 28.68 17.17 15.03
N GLU A 136 29.08 18.35 15.50
CA GLU A 136 30.48 18.77 15.54
C GLU A 136 31.31 17.86 16.44
N ARG A 137 30.87 17.61 17.69
CA ARG A 137 31.56 16.67 18.59
C ARG A 137 31.69 15.26 18.01
N ARG A 138 30.66 14.79 17.31
CA ARG A 138 30.69 13.48 16.65
C ARG A 138 31.69 13.45 15.50
N ARG A 139 31.84 14.55 14.77
CA ARG A 139 32.82 14.69 13.69
C ARG A 139 34.25 14.67 14.24
N ASP A 140 34.52 15.43 15.30
CA ASP A 140 35.83 15.46 15.95
C ASP A 140 36.24 14.06 16.46
N LEU A 141 35.30 13.34 17.09
CA LEU A 141 35.52 11.95 17.53
C LEU A 141 35.77 10.98 16.37
N ALA A 142 35.14 11.21 15.22
CA ALA A 142 35.34 10.40 14.03
C ALA A 142 36.65 10.74 13.28
N GLU A 143 37.17 11.95 13.44
CA GLU A 143 38.47 12.38 12.91
C GLU A 143 39.61 11.86 13.82
N LEU A 144 39.43 11.90 15.15
CA LEU A 144 40.33 11.29 16.14
C LEU A 144 40.48 9.77 15.97
N SER A 145 39.43 9.05 15.58
CA SER A 145 39.54 7.60 15.34
C SER A 145 40.19 7.23 14.00
N ARG A 146 40.40 8.20 13.10
CA ARG A 146 41.07 7.99 11.80
C ARG A 146 42.58 8.27 11.84
N ASN A 147 43.07 9.02 12.82
CA ASN A 147 44.50 9.24 13.06
C ASN A 147 44.90 8.65 14.43
N PRO A 148 45.23 7.34 14.50
CA PRO A 148 45.62 6.71 15.75
C PRO A 148 47.07 6.97 16.19
N ASP A 149 47.87 7.73 15.44
CA ASP A 149 49.28 8.01 15.80
C ASP A 149 49.57 9.53 15.79
N ASP A 150 49.58 10.11 16.98
CA ASP A 150 50.50 11.16 17.45
C ASP A 150 50.79 10.92 18.95
#